data_AF-S4P3A0-F1
#
_entry.id   AF-S4P3A0-F1
#
_cell.length_a   1.000
_cell.length_b   1.000
_cell.length_c   1.000
_cell.angle_alpha   90.00
_cell.angle_beta   90.00
_cell.angle_gamma   90.00
#
_symmetry.space_group_name_H-M   'P 1'
#
loop_
_entity.id
_entity.type
_entity.pdbx_description
1 polymer ?
#
loop_
_entity_poly.entity_id
_entity_poly.type
_entity_poly.pdbx_seq_one_letter_code
_entity_poly.pdbx_strand_id
1 'polypeptide(L)'
;MKEKVDKIEKFSYLPLKGPVKLNNPDVMLSYVEFYGVDPNNVPEHPHNLFFGRWVADGQRDLIQVHSLKKRQFIGNTSMDAQLSIIMANQAQVAQGHAILDPFVGSGSLLVAAAHFG
;
A
#
# COMPACT_ATOMS: atom_id res chain seq x y z
N MET A 1 -3.26 -18.63 18.34
CA MET A 1 -3.09 -17.36 19.09
C MET A 1 -1.91 -17.42 20.04
N LYS A 2 -1.79 -18.47 20.87
CA LYS A 2 -0.69 -18.63 21.84
C LYS A 2 0.71 -18.48 21.21
N GLU A 3 0.98 -19.20 20.12
CA GLU A 3 2.27 -19.11 19.40
C GLU A 3 2.62 -17.69 18.91
N LYS A 4 1.62 -16.92 18.46
CA LYS A 4 1.83 -15.53 18.03
C LYS A 4 2.24 -14.64 19.21
N VAL A 5 1.57 -14.81 20.34
CA VAL A 5 1.90 -14.09 21.58
C VAL A 5 3.29 -14.49 22.06
N ASP A 6 3.61 -15.79 22.10
CA ASP A 6 4.92 -16.28 22.51
C ASP A 6 6.05 -15.70 21.65
N LYS A 7 5.82 -15.52 20.34
CA LYS A 7 6.77 -14.84 19.44
C LYS A 7 6.90 -13.35 19.74
N ILE A 8 5.80 -12.66 20.07
CA ILE A 8 5.84 -11.23 20.45
C ILE A 8 6.63 -11.04 21.75
N GLU A 9 6.42 -11.90 22.76
CA GLU A 9 7.11 -11.81 24.05
C GLU A 9 8.63 -12.04 23.94
N LYS A 10 9.08 -12.76 22.89
CA LYS A 10 10.52 -12.87 22.59
C LYS A 10 11.18 -11.53 22.28
N PHE A 11 10.43 -10.50 21.88
CA PHE A 11 10.95 -9.16 21.61
C PHE A 11 11.03 -8.27 22.86
N SER A 12 10.83 -8.81 24.06
CA SER A 12 10.98 -8.08 25.34
C SER A 12 12.39 -7.50 25.56
N TYR A 13 13.40 -7.95 24.82
CA TYR A 13 14.76 -7.37 24.85
C TYR A 13 14.87 -6.01 24.16
N LEU A 14 13.86 -5.59 23.37
CA LEU A 14 13.89 -4.28 22.72
C LEU A 14 13.82 -3.17 23.77
N PRO A 15 14.59 -2.08 23.63
CA PRO A 15 14.63 -0.99 24.60
C PRO A 15 13.41 -0.05 24.52
N LEU A 16 12.23 -0.60 24.21
CA LEU A 16 10.97 0.14 24.11
C LEU A 16 10.36 0.29 25.50
N LYS A 17 9.92 1.50 25.82
CA LYS A 17 9.28 1.84 27.09
C LYS A 17 7.88 2.37 26.82
N GLY A 18 6.95 2.09 27.74
CA GLY A 18 5.58 2.58 27.66
C GLY A 18 4.54 1.45 27.53
N PRO A 19 3.25 1.79 27.56
CA PRO A 19 2.17 0.81 27.49
C PRO A 19 2.00 0.27 26.06
N VAL A 20 1.55 -0.98 25.95
CA VAL A 20 1.11 -1.55 24.67
C VAL A 20 -0.25 -0.97 24.31
N LYS A 21 -0.31 -0.21 23.20
CA LYS A 21 -1.56 0.30 22.61
C LYS A 21 -1.89 -0.51 21.36
N LEU A 22 -2.97 -1.28 21.41
CA LEU A 22 -3.46 -2.02 20.23
C LEU A 22 -4.26 -1.13 19.28
N ASN A 23 -4.90 -0.09 19.81
CA ASN A 23 -5.61 0.93 19.05
C ASN A 23 -4.77 2.21 19.01
N ASN A 24 -4.55 2.74 17.81
CA ASN A 24 -3.78 3.97 17.57
C ASN A 24 -2.37 3.98 18.26
N PRO A 25 -1.47 3.05 17.88
CA PRO A 25 -0.12 3.00 18.45
C PRO A 25 0.77 4.15 17.95
N ASP A 26 1.66 4.65 18.81
CA ASP A 26 2.67 5.64 18.41
C ASP A 26 3.75 5.02 17.51
N VAL A 27 4.03 3.73 17.71
CA VAL A 27 4.98 2.95 16.92
C VAL A 27 4.38 1.58 16.65
N MET A 28 4.25 1.23 15.38
CA MET A 28 3.87 -0.11 14.96
C MET A 28 5.12 -0.87 14.49
N LEU A 29 5.32 -2.06 15.06
CA LEU A 29 6.37 -2.98 14.66
C LEU A 29 5.73 -4.19 13.98
N SER A 30 6.36 -4.65 12.91
CA SER A 30 5.89 -5.77 12.10
C SER A 30 6.93 -6.87 12.12
N TYR A 31 6.46 -8.09 12.35
CA TYR A 31 7.23 -9.31 12.23
C TYR A 31 6.60 -10.16 11.13
N VAL A 32 7.37 -10.42 10.07
CA VAL A 32 6.93 -11.10 8.85
C VAL A 32 7.76 -12.35 8.65
N GLU A 33 7.08 -13.47 8.45
CA GLU A 33 7.69 -14.78 8.22
C GLU A 33 7.44 -15.20 6.77
N PHE A 34 8.50 -15.53 6.04
CA PHE A 34 8.41 -16.00 4.66
C PHE A 34 8.66 -17.50 4.59
N TYR A 35 7.63 -18.26 4.16
CA TYR A 35 7.64 -19.73 4.07
C TYR A 35 7.82 -20.25 2.63
N GLY A 36 8.28 -19.41 1.70
CA GLY A 36 8.41 -19.78 0.29
C GLY A 36 7.16 -19.47 -0.53
N VAL A 37 7.20 -19.84 -1.82
CA VAL A 37 6.16 -19.51 -2.81
C VAL A 37 5.29 -20.70 -3.22
N ASP A 38 5.68 -21.93 -2.86
CA ASP A 38 4.92 -23.13 -3.16
C ASP A 38 3.91 -23.43 -2.03
N PRO A 39 2.60 -23.23 -2.27
CA PRO A 39 1.58 -23.47 -1.24
C PRO A 39 1.35 -24.96 -0.96
N ASN A 40 1.80 -25.87 -1.82
CA ASN A 40 1.63 -27.32 -1.65
C ASN A 40 2.75 -27.96 -0.82
N ASN A 41 3.85 -27.23 -0.59
CA ASN A 41 5.01 -27.72 0.13
C ASN A 41 5.52 -26.66 1.12
N VAL A 42 4.64 -26.25 2.03
CA VAL A 42 4.97 -25.25 3.06
C VAL A 42 5.91 -25.88 4.09
N PRO A 43 7.12 -25.33 4.30
CA PRO A 43 8.08 -25.84 5.27
C PRO A 43 7.60 -25.60 6.71
N GLU A 44 8.09 -26.41 7.65
CA GLU A 44 7.78 -26.26 9.09
C GLU A 44 8.33 -24.96 9.67
N HIS A 45 9.42 -24.42 9.09
CA HIS A 45 10.07 -23.21 9.54
C HIS A 45 10.19 -22.19 8.39
N PRO A 46 10.08 -20.88 8.68
CA PRO A 46 10.21 -19.87 7.66
C PRO A 46 11.65 -19.80 7.14
N HIS A 47 11.80 -19.59 5.84
CA HIS A 47 13.09 -19.37 5.20
C HIS A 47 13.72 -18.04 5.62
N ASN A 48 12.87 -17.01 5.80
CA ASN A 48 13.32 -15.68 6.18
C ASN A 48 12.38 -15.07 7.22
N LEU A 49 12.99 -14.29 8.11
CA LEU A 49 12.31 -13.49 9.12
C LEU A 49 12.64 -12.02 8.86
N PHE A 50 11.62 -11.18 8.79
CA PHE A 50 11.75 -9.74 8.66
C PHE A 50 11.13 -9.07 9.87
N PHE A 51 11.86 -8.14 10.46
CA PHE A 51 11.36 -7.33 11.56
C PHE A 51 11.65 -5.86 11.26
N GLY A 52 10.66 -4.99 11.46
CA GLY A 52 10.82 -3.58 11.16
C GLY A 52 9.69 -2.71 11.69
N ARG A 53 9.89 -1.40 11.59
CA ARG A 53 8.88 -0.40 11.93
C ARG A 53 8.00 -0.13 10.71
N TRP A 54 6.68 -0.04 10.93
CA TRP A 54 5.76 0.48 9.93
C TRP A 54 6.05 1.95 9.66
N VAL A 55 6.27 2.32 8.39
CA VAL A 55 6.66 3.69 8.01
C VAL A 55 5.54 4.43 7.31
N ALA A 56 4.76 3.74 6.49
CA ALA A 56 3.70 4.32 5.70
C ALA A 56 2.67 3.26 5.30
N ASP A 57 1.44 3.70 5.12
CA ASP A 57 0.35 2.92 4.55
C ASP A 57 0.32 3.07 3.02
N GLY A 58 -0.25 2.06 2.35
CA GLY A 58 -0.56 2.15 0.92
C GLY A 58 -1.78 3.03 0.66
N GLN A 59 -1.79 3.73 -0.48
CA GLN A 59 -2.85 4.68 -0.84
C GLN A 59 -4.00 4.03 -1.64
N ARG A 60 -4.52 2.89 -1.17
CA ARG A 60 -5.55 2.12 -1.90
C ARG A 60 -6.91 2.83 -1.96
N ASP A 61 -7.18 3.66 -0.96
CA ASP A 61 -8.34 4.53 -0.86
C ASP A 61 -8.49 5.47 -2.05
N LEU A 62 -7.38 5.85 -2.70
CA LEU A 62 -7.40 6.68 -3.92
C LEU A 62 -8.22 6.09 -5.06
N ILE A 63 -8.31 4.76 -5.16
CA ILE A 63 -9.15 4.08 -6.15
C ILE A 63 -10.62 4.47 -5.97
N GLN A 64 -11.08 4.57 -4.72
CA GLN A 64 -12.44 4.98 -4.39
C GLN A 64 -12.64 6.48 -4.53
N VAL A 65 -11.62 7.30 -4.22
CA VAL A 65 -11.64 8.75 -4.44
C VAL A 65 -11.82 9.06 -5.92
N HIS A 66 -11.05 8.40 -6.79
CA HIS A 66 -11.02 8.63 -8.24
C HIS A 66 -11.96 7.74 -9.06
N SER A 67 -12.90 7.07 -8.38
CA SER A 67 -13.88 6.20 -9.03
C SER A 67 -14.67 6.96 -10.11
N LEU A 68 -14.83 6.33 -11.28
CA LEU A 68 -15.60 6.90 -12.40
C LEU A 68 -17.02 7.31 -12.00
N LYS A 69 -17.64 6.62 -11.03
CA LYS A 69 -18.98 6.90 -10.53
C LYS A 69 -19.12 8.28 -9.87
N LYS A 70 -18.01 8.88 -9.44
CA LYS A 70 -17.98 10.20 -8.78
C LYS A 70 -17.63 11.33 -9.74
N ARG A 71 -17.35 11.04 -11.01
CA ARG A 71 -16.99 12.06 -12.01
C ARG A 71 -18.22 12.79 -12.53
N GLN A 72 -18.07 14.09 -12.77
CA GLN A 72 -19.09 14.92 -13.42
C GLN A 72 -19.27 14.55 -14.90
N PHE A 73 -18.19 14.10 -15.54
CA PHE A 73 -18.21 13.62 -16.92
C PHE A 73 -17.69 12.18 -16.98
N ILE A 74 -18.45 11.32 -17.67
CA ILE A 74 -18.13 9.91 -17.87
C ILE A 74 -18.22 9.62 -19.37
N GLY A 75 -17.08 9.25 -19.97
CA GLY A 75 -17.02 8.80 -21.35
C GLY A 75 -17.32 7.31 -21.48
N ASN A 76 -17.66 6.87 -22.69
CA ASN A 76 -17.93 5.45 -23.01
C ASN A 76 -16.73 4.54 -22.74
N THR A 77 -15.52 5.05 -22.97
CA THR A 77 -14.25 4.36 -22.75
C THR A 77 -13.44 5.22 -21.79
N SER A 78 -13.19 4.69 -20.60
CA SER A 78 -12.42 5.36 -19.56
C SER A 78 -11.46 4.35 -18.94
N MET A 79 -10.22 4.78 -18.67
CA MET A 79 -9.27 3.94 -17.95
C MET A 79 -9.76 3.72 -16.51
N ASP A 80 -9.54 2.51 -15.99
CA ASP A 80 -9.79 2.15 -14.60
C ASP A 80 -8.99 3.03 -13.64
N ALA A 81 -9.58 3.35 -12.48
CA ALA A 81 -8.98 4.28 -11.51
C ALA A 81 -7.68 3.72 -10.90
N GLN A 82 -7.65 2.43 -10.56
CA GLN A 82 -6.46 1.80 -9.98
C GLN A 82 -5.31 1.79 -10.99
N LEU A 83 -5.59 1.38 -12.23
CA LEU A 83 -4.57 1.38 -13.28
C LEU A 83 -4.05 2.80 -13.55
N SER A 84 -4.93 3.80 -13.60
CA SER A 84 -4.53 5.20 -13.82
C SER A 84 -3.59 5.70 -12.71
N ILE A 85 -3.85 5.39 -11.44
CA ILE A 85 -3.00 5.75 -10.29
C ILE A 85 -1.64 5.05 -10.39
N ILE A 86 -1.62 3.76 -10.75
CA ILE A 86 -0.37 3.01 -10.95
C ILE A 86 0.45 3.62 -12.09
N MET A 87 -0.19 4.00 -13.20
CA MET A 87 0.51 4.63 -14.34
C MET A 87 1.11 5.99 -13.94
N ALA A 88 0.40 6.81 -13.15
CA ALA A 88 0.94 8.06 -12.64
C ALA A 88 2.16 7.84 -11.72
N ASN A 89 2.12 6.80 -10.88
CA ASN A 89 3.27 6.38 -10.07
C ASN A 89 4.44 5.90 -10.94
N GLN A 90 4.18 5.10 -11.98
CA GLN A 90 5.20 4.62 -12.92
C GLN A 90 5.87 5.76 -13.69
N ALA A 91 5.09 6.79 -14.06
CA ALA A 91 5.59 8.01 -14.68
C ALA A 91 6.29 8.96 -13.68
N GLN A 92 6.34 8.59 -12.40
CA GLN A 92 6.91 9.39 -11.32
C GLN A 92 6.38 10.82 -11.31
N VAL A 93 5.06 10.98 -11.51
CA VAL A 93 4.41 12.30 -11.51
C VAL A 93 4.66 12.98 -10.17
N ALA A 94 5.05 14.25 -10.24
CA ALA A 94 5.29 15.09 -9.09
C ALA A 94 4.98 16.54 -9.45
N GLN A 95 4.75 17.34 -8.41
CA GLN A 95 4.44 18.76 -8.55
C GLN A 95 5.39 19.49 -9.52
N GLY A 96 4.80 20.15 -10.51
CA GLY A 96 5.52 20.92 -11.52
C GLY A 96 5.88 20.12 -12.78
N HIS A 97 5.56 18.83 -12.84
CA HIS A 97 5.69 18.05 -14.07
C HIS A 97 4.65 18.49 -15.12
N ALA A 98 5.07 18.59 -16.37
CA ALA A 98 4.17 18.73 -17.51
C ALA A 98 3.84 17.34 -18.07
N ILE A 99 2.57 16.93 -17.98
CA ILE A 99 2.11 15.60 -18.38
C ILE A 99 1.33 15.68 -19.69
N LEU A 100 1.67 14.80 -20.62
CA LEU A 100 0.99 14.65 -21.91
C LEU A 100 0.33 13.28 -21.98
N ASP A 101 -0.99 13.27 -22.14
CA ASP A 101 -1.74 12.10 -22.59
C ASP A 101 -2.29 12.39 -24.01
N PRO A 102 -1.67 11.84 -25.07
CA PRO A 102 -2.08 12.11 -26.44
C PRO A 102 -3.43 11.46 -26.82
N PHE A 103 -4.00 10.63 -25.94
CA PHE A 103 -5.27 9.93 -26.15
C PHE A 103 -6.20 10.06 -24.93
N VAL A 104 -6.29 11.28 -24.40
CA VAL A 104 -6.83 11.58 -23.06
C VAL A 104 -8.26 11.08 -22.79
N GLY A 105 -9.12 11.01 -23.80
CA GLY A 105 -10.51 10.58 -23.64
C GLY A 105 -11.25 11.36 -22.55
N SER A 106 -11.79 10.65 -21.56
CA SER A 106 -12.47 11.24 -20.38
C SER A 106 -11.53 11.74 -19.27
N GLY A 107 -10.22 11.78 -19.52
CA GLY A 107 -9.24 12.37 -18.61
C GLY A 107 -8.69 11.44 -17.53
N SER A 108 -8.91 10.12 -17.59
CA SER A 108 -8.56 9.23 -16.46
C SER A 108 -7.10 9.31 -16.01
N LEU A 109 -6.14 9.32 -16.93
CA LEU A 109 -4.72 9.39 -16.59
C LEU A 109 -4.35 10.79 -16.07
N LEU A 110 -4.89 11.85 -16.65
CA LEU A 110 -4.62 13.22 -16.20
C LEU A 110 -5.22 13.51 -14.82
N VAL A 111 -6.39 12.96 -14.49
CA VAL A 111 -6.95 13.06 -13.13
C VAL A 111 -6.05 12.35 -12.12
N ALA A 112 -5.52 11.17 -12.47
CA ALA A 112 -4.58 10.46 -11.62
C ALA A 112 -3.24 11.20 -11.48
N ALA A 113 -2.71 11.77 -12.57
CA ALA A 113 -1.49 12.58 -12.55
C ALA A 113 -1.65 13.82 -11.67
N ALA A 114 -2.74 14.58 -11.86
CA ALA A 114 -3.03 15.79 -11.07
C ALA A 114 -3.19 15.51 -9.57
N HIS A 115 -3.50 14.27 -9.16
CA HIS A 115 -3.53 13.89 -7.75
C HIS A 115 -2.14 13.95 -7.09
N PHE A 116 -1.08 13.64 -7.84
CA PHE A 116 0.30 13.59 -7.33
C PHE A 116 1.05 14.93 -7.48
N GLY A 117 0.53 15.86 -8.28
CA GLY A 117 1.01 17.24 -8.38
C GLY A 117 1.35 17.68 -9.79
#